data_AF-A0A7S4I524-F1
#
_entry.id   AF-A0A7S4I524-F1
#
_cell.length_a   1.000
_cell.length_b   1.000
_cell.length_c   1.000
_cell.angle_alpha   90.00
_cell.angle_beta   90.00
_cell.angle_gamma   90.00
#
_symmetry.space_group_name_H-M   'P 1'
#
loop_
_entity.id
_entity.type
_entity.pdbx_description
1 polymer ?
#
loop_
_entity_poly.entity_id
_entity_poly.type
_entity_poly.pdbx_seq_one_letter_code
_entity_poly.pdbx_strand_id
1 'polypeptide(L)'
;GNYLQMMKILQPIASEVFQGVAQLYEYYLYTVFYFFSSKPSSTPATGPGISLASLGQSSSTFNYHSLFQRNESEPATPVSFVDGIHDPKLQKNFANIFQTFFDSEKLDGLQLPLPKISTELDIQSSNSMYGLKHRTVALESLEFLAHCMNSVKVQVLQLLPRNCSEVCHSFYEQYVDIVPRVRDVIMETISERFVNVSDLPQKIEKLKWNVTDIEMQHNQYVNSLMEEFRMLSVKLQQVVLQGIVSRPEKDFLLTKCICLAMDQLVEGYSRIKKCSAQGRTQMSLDVQVFVTALKDIAPNIRPVPRQEHVDMYIKAYYSENVLQWIKEHQDEYTGKQLLGLATCTSSNMNRRDSKELFKAVDEICAKKKN
;
A
#
# COMPACT_ATOMS: atom_id res chain seq x y z
N GLY A 1 -22.41 -18.29 16.85
CA GLY A 1 -23.28 -19.00 17.81
C GLY A 1 -22.99 -20.49 17.84
N ASN A 2 -23.35 -21.21 16.76
CA ASN A 2 -23.33 -22.68 16.74
C ASN A 2 -21.94 -23.30 17.04
N TYR A 3 -20.85 -22.77 16.47
CA TYR A 3 -19.50 -23.29 16.76
C TYR A 3 -19.06 -23.10 18.22
N LEU A 4 -19.37 -21.96 18.85
CA LEU A 4 -19.14 -21.78 20.29
C LEU A 4 -19.96 -22.76 21.13
N GLN A 5 -21.21 -22.99 20.74
CA GLN A 5 -22.06 -23.97 21.41
C GLN A 5 -21.49 -25.39 21.27
N MET A 6 -20.95 -25.75 20.11
CA MET A 6 -20.24 -27.01 19.89
C MET A 6 -19.00 -27.11 20.79
N MET A 7 -18.17 -26.07 20.87
CA MET A 7 -17.01 -26.05 21.78
C MET A 7 -17.42 -26.22 23.25
N LYS A 8 -18.57 -25.65 23.64
CA LYS A 8 -19.09 -25.75 25.00
C LYS A 8 -19.60 -27.15 25.35
N ILE A 9 -20.35 -27.79 24.43
CA ILE A 9 -20.94 -29.12 24.65
C ILE A 9 -19.89 -30.22 24.45
N LEU A 10 -19.01 -30.06 23.47
CA LEU A 10 -18.03 -31.04 23.03
C LEU A 10 -16.61 -30.51 23.30
N GLN A 11 -16.30 -30.27 24.59
CA GLN A 11 -14.97 -29.79 25.00
C GLN A 11 -13.78 -30.60 24.44
N PRO A 12 -13.86 -31.94 24.27
CA PRO A 12 -12.74 -32.71 23.70
C PRO A 12 -12.35 -32.31 22.28
N ILE A 13 -13.26 -31.71 21.51
CA ILE A 13 -13.01 -31.26 20.13
C ILE A 13 -12.98 -29.72 19.99
N ALA A 14 -12.95 -28.99 21.11
CA ALA A 14 -13.04 -27.53 21.08
C ALA A 14 -11.88 -26.89 20.32
N SER A 15 -10.68 -27.47 20.42
CA SER A 15 -9.49 -27.06 19.67
C SER A 15 -9.69 -27.16 18.15
N GLU A 16 -10.25 -28.26 17.69
CA GLU A 16 -10.49 -28.58 16.28
C GLU A 16 -11.58 -27.67 15.71
N VAL A 17 -12.63 -27.41 16.49
CA VAL A 17 -13.67 -26.45 16.11
C VAL A 17 -13.10 -25.04 15.98
N PHE A 18 -12.28 -24.58 16.94
CA PHE A 18 -11.63 -23.27 16.85
C PHE A 18 -10.70 -23.19 15.63
N GLN A 19 -9.92 -24.24 15.39
CA GLN A 19 -9.02 -24.31 14.25
C GLN A 19 -9.76 -24.21 12.92
N GLY A 20 -10.89 -24.91 12.75
CA GLY A 20 -11.69 -24.81 11.53
C GLY A 20 -12.23 -23.39 11.29
N VAL A 21 -12.66 -22.71 12.37
CA VAL A 21 -13.09 -21.30 12.28
C VAL A 21 -11.92 -20.37 11.94
N ALA A 22 -10.75 -20.60 12.55
CA ALA A 22 -9.53 -19.83 12.28
C ALA A 22 -9.09 -19.98 10.81
N GLN A 23 -9.07 -21.21 10.29
CA GLN A 23 -8.72 -21.51 8.91
C GLN A 23 -9.68 -20.86 7.91
N LEU A 24 -10.99 -20.89 8.19
CA LEU A 24 -11.98 -20.21 7.34
C LEU A 24 -11.76 -18.69 7.33
N TYR A 25 -11.45 -18.10 8.49
CA TYR A 25 -11.13 -16.69 8.61
C TYR A 25 -9.85 -16.34 7.82
N GLU A 26 -8.77 -17.10 8.00
CA GLU A 26 -7.51 -16.93 7.29
C GLU A 26 -7.68 -17.02 5.77
N TYR A 27 -8.43 -18.01 5.28
CA TYR A 27 -8.73 -18.16 3.86
C TYR A 27 -9.51 -16.95 3.31
N TYR A 28 -10.50 -16.46 4.05
CA TYR A 28 -11.27 -15.27 3.65
C TYR A 28 -10.40 -14.00 3.63
N LEU A 29 -9.60 -13.79 4.68
CA LEU A 29 -8.63 -12.70 4.78
C LEU A 29 -7.66 -12.72 3.59
N TYR A 30 -7.08 -13.88 3.28
CA TYR A 30 -6.21 -14.08 2.13
C TYR A 30 -6.93 -13.78 0.82
N THR A 31 -8.15 -14.25 0.65
CA THR A 31 -8.95 -14.03 -0.57
C THR A 31 -9.21 -12.55 -0.82
N VAL A 32 -9.66 -11.82 0.20
CA VAL A 32 -9.90 -10.36 0.11
C VAL A 32 -8.60 -9.63 -0.22
N PHE A 33 -7.51 -9.97 0.46
CA PHE A 33 -6.21 -9.36 0.20
C PHE A 33 -5.72 -9.68 -1.21
N TYR A 34 -5.74 -10.95 -1.62
CA TYR A 34 -5.31 -11.42 -2.93
C TYR A 34 -6.02 -10.71 -4.09
N PHE A 35 -7.34 -10.53 -4.00
CA PHE A 35 -8.11 -9.87 -5.05
C PHE A 35 -7.84 -8.37 -5.15
N PHE A 36 -7.57 -7.71 -4.02
CA PHE A 36 -7.62 -6.25 -3.97
C PHE A 36 -6.28 -5.57 -3.65
N SER A 37 -5.26 -6.26 -3.15
CA SER A 37 -3.96 -5.65 -2.87
C SER A 37 -3.01 -5.63 -4.07
N SER A 38 -3.25 -6.48 -5.07
CA SER A 38 -2.40 -6.58 -6.27
C SER A 38 -2.46 -5.30 -7.12
N LYS A 39 -1.29 -4.73 -7.43
CA LYS A 39 -1.13 -3.82 -8.58
C LYS A 39 -1.38 -4.67 -9.84
N PRO A 40 -2.16 -4.25 -10.83
CA PRO A 40 -2.38 -5.07 -12.00
C PRO A 40 -1.06 -5.09 -12.76
N SER A 41 -0.44 -6.26 -12.81
CA SER A 41 0.41 -6.59 -13.94
C SER A 41 -0.46 -6.50 -15.19
N SER A 42 0.11 -6.01 -16.29
CA SER A 42 -0.52 -5.87 -17.61
C SER A 42 -0.90 -7.21 -18.28
N THR A 43 -1.12 -8.28 -17.53
CA THR A 43 -1.46 -9.61 -18.03
C THR A 43 -2.36 -10.35 -17.03
N PRO A 44 -3.58 -10.75 -17.42
CA PRO A 44 -4.41 -11.64 -16.61
C PRO A 44 -3.90 -13.08 -16.72
N ALA A 45 -3.62 -13.71 -15.58
CA ALA A 45 -3.31 -15.13 -15.52
C ALA A 45 -4.61 -15.95 -15.67
N THR A 46 -4.86 -16.44 -16.88
CA THR A 46 -5.95 -17.37 -17.18
C THR A 46 -5.60 -18.77 -16.67
N GLY A 47 -6.30 -19.25 -15.63
CA GLY A 47 -6.21 -20.64 -15.16
C GLY A 47 -7.51 -21.40 -15.43
N PRO A 48 -7.46 -22.70 -15.79
CA PRO A 48 -8.60 -23.47 -16.30
C PRO A 48 -9.74 -23.59 -15.28
N GLY A 49 -10.98 -23.58 -15.77
CA GLY A 49 -12.22 -23.57 -15.00
C GLY A 49 -12.52 -24.90 -14.29
N ILE A 50 -13.36 -24.85 -13.26
CA ILE A 50 -13.83 -26.04 -12.53
C ILE A 50 -15.32 -26.26 -12.83
N SER A 51 -15.66 -27.51 -13.14
CA SER A 51 -17.01 -28.06 -13.22
C SER A 51 -17.47 -28.52 -11.82
N LEU A 52 -18.70 -28.18 -11.44
CA LEU A 52 -19.32 -28.33 -10.11
C LEU A 52 -19.60 -29.78 -9.66
N ALA A 53 -19.00 -30.80 -10.28
CA ALA A 53 -19.42 -32.19 -10.15
C ALA A 53 -18.56 -33.07 -9.21
N SER A 54 -17.48 -32.56 -8.59
CA SER A 54 -16.53 -33.42 -7.85
C SER A 54 -16.56 -33.32 -6.33
N LEU A 55 -17.49 -32.58 -5.71
CA LEU A 55 -17.72 -32.67 -4.26
C LEU A 55 -18.70 -33.80 -3.94
N GLY A 56 -18.22 -35.02 -4.09
CA GLY A 56 -18.93 -36.21 -3.66
C GLY A 56 -17.95 -37.35 -3.47
N GLN A 57 -17.78 -37.76 -2.22
CA GLN A 57 -17.08 -38.97 -1.75
C GLN A 57 -15.57 -38.85 -1.51
N SER A 58 -15.22 -38.50 -0.28
CA SER A 58 -14.09 -39.10 0.42
C SER A 58 -14.26 -38.92 1.93
N SER A 59 -14.92 -39.89 2.54
CA SER A 59 -14.90 -40.13 3.98
C SER A 59 -13.54 -40.74 4.33
N SER A 60 -12.60 -39.92 4.78
CA SER A 60 -11.46 -40.38 5.58
C SER A 60 -11.14 -39.32 6.62
N THR A 61 -11.15 -39.75 7.87
CA THR A 61 -10.83 -38.96 9.07
C THR A 61 -9.55 -38.17 8.87
N PHE A 62 -9.69 -36.84 8.86
CA PHE A 62 -8.60 -35.88 8.88
C PHE A 62 -7.68 -36.15 10.07
N ASN A 63 -6.40 -36.39 9.81
CA ASN A 63 -5.41 -36.59 10.85
C ASN A 63 -4.73 -35.24 11.14
N TYR A 64 -5.35 -34.44 12.01
CA TYR A 64 -4.90 -33.07 12.37
C TYR A 64 -3.53 -33.01 13.08
N HIS A 65 -2.94 -34.17 13.40
CA HIS A 65 -1.72 -34.22 14.21
C HIS A 65 -0.44 -33.80 13.47
N SER A 66 -0.43 -33.80 12.12
CA SER A 66 0.74 -33.45 11.31
C SER A 66 1.03 -31.94 11.22
N LEU A 67 0.09 -31.07 11.65
CA LEU A 67 0.29 -29.62 11.68
C LEU A 67 1.25 -29.14 12.79
N PHE A 68 1.76 -30.06 13.62
CA PHE A 68 2.68 -29.74 14.72
C PHE A 68 4.17 -29.97 14.42
N GLN A 69 4.56 -30.33 13.19
CA GLN A 69 5.97 -30.40 12.82
C GLN A 69 6.34 -29.32 11.80
N ARG A 70 6.86 -28.22 12.36
CA ARG A 70 7.64 -27.21 11.65
C ARG A 70 8.92 -27.89 11.15
N ASN A 71 9.06 -28.01 9.84
CA ASN A 71 10.36 -28.18 9.19
C ASN A 71 10.45 -27.22 8.01
N GLU A 72 11.59 -26.52 7.94
CA GLU A 72 11.98 -25.63 6.87
C GLU A 72 12.38 -26.46 5.65
N SER A 73 11.65 -26.29 4.55
CA SER A 73 12.15 -26.52 3.19
C SER A 73 11.15 -25.91 2.20
N GLU A 74 11.67 -25.11 1.26
CA GLU A 74 10.96 -24.43 0.17
C GLU A 74 10.49 -25.39 -0.92
N PRO A 75 9.37 -25.07 -1.58
CA PRO A 75 9.30 -25.14 -3.03
C PRO A 75 8.49 -24.01 -3.69
N ALA A 76 8.63 -23.91 -5.02
CA ALA A 76 8.38 -22.72 -5.81
C ALA A 76 6.94 -22.50 -6.32
N THR A 77 6.59 -21.19 -6.37
CA THR A 77 5.52 -20.45 -7.09
C THR A 77 4.10 -20.52 -6.52
N PRO A 78 3.62 -19.44 -5.86
CA PRO A 78 3.42 -18.06 -6.34
C PRO A 78 4.05 -17.01 -5.40
N VAL A 79 5.38 -16.95 -5.43
CA VAL A 79 6.22 -16.11 -4.56
C VAL A 79 6.01 -14.60 -4.85
N SER A 80 5.59 -14.22 -6.06
CA SER A 80 5.48 -12.81 -6.49
C SER A 80 4.41 -11.96 -5.81
N PHE A 81 3.31 -12.57 -5.33
CA PHE A 81 2.24 -11.83 -4.65
C PHE A 81 2.68 -11.40 -3.25
N VAL A 82 3.28 -12.34 -2.52
CA VAL A 82 3.78 -12.13 -1.16
C VAL A 82 4.98 -11.19 -1.20
N ASP A 83 5.88 -11.32 -2.17
CA ASP A 83 7.03 -10.42 -2.36
C ASP A 83 6.67 -8.96 -2.65
N GLY A 84 5.47 -8.71 -3.18
CA GLY A 84 4.98 -7.36 -3.44
C GLY A 84 4.52 -6.60 -2.19
N ILE A 85 4.47 -7.26 -1.03
CA ILE A 85 4.00 -6.69 0.24
C ILE A 85 5.18 -6.00 0.94
N HIS A 86 5.19 -4.67 0.96
CA HIS A 86 6.25 -3.90 1.63
C HIS A 86 6.26 -4.02 3.16
N ASP A 87 5.15 -4.45 3.76
CA ASP A 87 5.05 -4.65 5.21
C ASP A 87 5.50 -6.07 5.58
N PRO A 88 6.65 -6.23 6.28
CA PRO A 88 7.24 -7.55 6.52
C PRO A 88 6.38 -8.43 7.43
N LYS A 89 5.56 -7.83 8.32
CA LYS A 89 4.65 -8.59 9.20
C LYS A 89 3.49 -9.15 8.37
N LEU A 90 2.88 -8.33 7.51
CA LEU A 90 1.84 -8.79 6.60
C LEU A 90 2.40 -9.84 5.62
N GLN A 91 3.57 -9.59 5.05
CA GLN A 91 4.23 -10.51 4.13
C GLN A 91 4.37 -11.91 4.75
N LYS A 92 4.93 -11.99 5.95
CA LYS A 92 5.07 -13.24 6.69
C LYS A 92 3.72 -13.91 6.96
N ASN A 93 2.71 -13.16 7.38
CA ASN A 93 1.40 -13.73 7.71
C ASN A 93 0.72 -14.32 6.47
N PHE A 94 0.74 -13.62 5.33
CA PHE A 94 0.17 -14.13 4.08
C PHE A 94 1.00 -15.27 3.48
N ALA A 95 2.33 -15.28 3.68
CA ALA A 95 3.18 -16.43 3.33
C ALA A 95 2.77 -17.68 4.11
N ASN A 96 2.51 -17.56 5.41
CA ASN A 96 2.06 -18.67 6.25
C ASN A 96 0.70 -19.21 5.79
N ILE A 97 -0.26 -18.32 5.49
CA ILE A 97 -1.56 -18.73 4.94
C ILE A 97 -1.34 -19.46 3.61
N PHE A 98 -0.48 -18.91 2.74
CA PHE A 98 -0.19 -19.52 1.45
C PHE A 98 0.32 -20.96 1.59
N GLN A 99 1.33 -21.16 2.43
CA GLN A 99 1.90 -22.47 2.73
C GLN A 99 0.88 -23.43 3.35
N THR A 100 -0.09 -22.91 4.12
CA THR A 100 -1.09 -23.74 4.80
C THR A 100 -2.15 -24.29 3.84
N PHE A 101 -2.59 -23.50 2.85
CA PHE A 101 -3.73 -23.87 2.00
C PHE A 101 -3.37 -24.29 0.57
N PHE A 102 -2.19 -23.90 0.07
CA PHE A 102 -1.89 -23.98 -1.37
C PHE A 102 -0.57 -24.67 -1.70
N ASP A 103 0.33 -24.90 -0.75
CA ASP A 103 1.60 -25.57 -0.99
C ASP A 103 1.43 -27.10 -1.06
N SER A 104 1.72 -27.66 -2.24
CA SER A 104 1.44 -29.05 -2.60
C SER A 104 2.32 -30.07 -1.87
N GLU A 105 3.47 -29.67 -1.34
CA GLU A 105 4.36 -30.61 -0.63
C GLU A 105 3.86 -30.96 0.78
N LYS A 106 2.90 -30.20 1.33
CA LYS A 106 2.43 -30.34 2.72
C LYS A 106 0.99 -30.86 2.85
N LEU A 107 0.22 -30.89 1.76
CA LEU A 107 -1.17 -31.34 1.75
C LEU A 107 -1.26 -32.71 1.10
N ASP A 108 -1.74 -33.72 1.83
CA ASP A 108 -2.00 -35.09 1.35
C ASP A 108 -3.10 -35.13 0.26
N GLY A 109 -2.86 -34.51 -0.90
CA GLY A 109 -3.73 -34.55 -2.07
C GLY A 109 -4.94 -33.58 -2.07
N LEU A 110 -5.13 -32.76 -1.03
CA LEU A 110 -6.23 -31.78 -0.93
C LEU A 110 -5.71 -30.35 -1.09
N GLN A 111 -5.36 -29.96 -2.32
CA GLN A 111 -5.01 -28.58 -2.65
C GLN A 111 -6.31 -27.78 -2.88
N LEU A 112 -6.53 -26.73 -2.09
CA LEU A 112 -7.60 -25.78 -2.42
C LEU A 112 -7.18 -25.00 -3.68
N PRO A 113 -8.07 -24.80 -4.66
CA PRO A 113 -7.75 -23.92 -5.78
C PRO A 113 -7.54 -22.50 -5.27
N LEU A 114 -6.62 -21.78 -5.91
CA LEU A 114 -6.45 -20.35 -5.66
C LEU A 114 -7.80 -19.62 -5.86
N PRO A 115 -8.13 -18.67 -4.99
CA PRO A 115 -9.34 -17.85 -5.17
C PRO A 115 -9.32 -17.18 -6.55
N LYS A 116 -10.47 -17.19 -7.24
CA LYS A 116 -10.64 -16.51 -8.53
C LYS A 116 -11.72 -15.46 -8.43
N ILE A 117 -11.42 -14.25 -8.90
CA ILE A 117 -12.42 -13.18 -8.96
C ILE A 117 -13.40 -13.48 -10.11
N SER A 118 -14.69 -13.19 -9.91
CA SER A 118 -15.69 -13.31 -10.98
C SER A 118 -15.33 -12.40 -12.15
N THR A 119 -15.45 -12.91 -13.38
CA THR A 119 -15.22 -12.16 -14.62
C THR A 119 -16.25 -11.05 -14.83
N GLU A 120 -17.36 -11.08 -14.11
CA GLU A 120 -18.43 -10.07 -14.16
C GLU A 120 -18.09 -8.82 -13.34
N LEU A 121 -17.07 -8.88 -12.47
CA LEU A 121 -16.67 -7.78 -11.61
C LEU A 121 -15.71 -6.85 -12.33
N ASP A 122 -16.19 -5.66 -12.71
CA ASP A 122 -15.34 -4.58 -13.15
C ASP A 122 -14.58 -3.95 -11.98
N ILE A 123 -13.30 -4.31 -11.86
CA ILE A 123 -12.35 -3.80 -10.86
C ILE A 123 -11.20 -2.99 -11.46
N GLN A 124 -11.23 -2.73 -12.78
CA GLN A 124 -10.13 -2.07 -13.49
C GLN A 124 -10.55 -0.78 -14.20
N SER A 125 -11.84 -0.56 -14.46
CA SER A 125 -12.31 0.64 -15.14
C SER A 125 -12.23 1.87 -14.26
N SER A 126 -11.84 3.00 -14.84
CA SER A 126 -11.91 4.31 -14.18
C SER A 126 -13.34 4.77 -13.93
N ASN A 127 -14.32 4.32 -14.74
CA ASN A 127 -15.74 4.67 -14.59
C ASN A 127 -16.34 4.10 -13.30
N SER A 128 -15.93 2.90 -12.90
CA SER A 128 -16.33 2.25 -11.64
C SER A 128 -15.43 2.64 -10.46
N MET A 129 -14.61 3.69 -10.62
CA MET A 129 -13.56 4.06 -9.67
C MET A 129 -12.69 2.85 -9.30
N TYR A 130 -12.29 2.05 -10.29
CA TYR A 130 -11.47 0.84 -10.14
C TYR A 130 -12.06 -0.18 -9.15
N GLY A 131 -13.39 -0.33 -9.18
CA GLY A 131 -14.11 -1.24 -8.30
C GLY A 131 -14.12 -0.82 -6.83
N LEU A 132 -14.01 0.49 -6.52
CA LEU A 132 -14.01 1.02 -5.14
C LEU A 132 -15.18 0.47 -4.30
N LYS A 133 -16.37 0.33 -4.91
CA LYS A 133 -17.52 -0.28 -4.25
C LYS A 133 -17.27 -1.73 -3.80
N HIS A 134 -16.76 -2.57 -4.71
CA HIS A 134 -16.48 -3.98 -4.41
C HIS A 134 -15.41 -4.13 -3.33
N ARG A 135 -14.37 -3.29 -3.39
CA ARG A 135 -13.31 -3.23 -2.38
C ARG A 135 -13.86 -2.83 -1.01
N THR A 136 -14.72 -1.82 -0.96
CA THR A 136 -15.29 -1.35 0.32
C THR A 136 -16.17 -2.42 0.96
N VAL A 137 -17.07 -3.05 0.19
CA VAL A 137 -17.91 -4.15 0.70
C VAL A 137 -17.05 -5.33 1.20
N ALA A 138 -15.98 -5.68 0.47
CA ALA A 138 -15.06 -6.73 0.91
C ALA A 138 -14.36 -6.37 2.23
N LEU A 139 -13.93 -5.12 2.40
CA LEU A 139 -13.30 -4.66 3.64
C LEU A 139 -14.28 -4.58 4.80
N GLU A 140 -15.50 -4.05 4.59
CA GLU A 140 -16.55 -4.00 5.62
C GLU A 140 -16.92 -5.41 6.10
N SER A 141 -17.01 -6.37 5.17
CA SER A 141 -17.26 -7.76 5.54
C SER A 141 -16.13 -8.38 6.37
N LEU A 142 -14.87 -8.05 6.05
CA LEU A 142 -13.70 -8.51 6.78
C LEU A 142 -13.63 -7.88 8.19
N GLU A 143 -13.93 -6.58 8.29
CA GLU A 143 -14.02 -5.87 9.57
C GLU A 143 -15.15 -6.42 10.45
N PHE A 144 -16.30 -6.73 9.86
CA PHE A 144 -17.39 -7.38 10.57
C PHE A 144 -16.97 -8.74 11.12
N LEU A 145 -16.25 -9.56 10.32
CA LEU A 145 -15.72 -10.83 10.80
C LEU A 145 -14.70 -10.64 11.93
N ALA A 146 -13.79 -9.67 11.81
CA ALA A 146 -12.83 -9.35 12.86
C ALA A 146 -13.52 -8.93 14.16
N HIS A 147 -14.58 -8.11 14.05
CA HIS A 147 -15.40 -7.71 15.19
C HIS A 147 -16.12 -8.91 15.83
N CYS A 148 -16.67 -9.81 15.02
CA CYS A 148 -17.29 -11.05 15.50
C CYS A 148 -16.29 -11.91 16.27
N MET A 149 -15.08 -12.11 15.73
CA MET A 149 -14.01 -12.86 16.38
C MET A 149 -13.61 -12.22 17.71
N ASN A 150 -13.37 -10.90 17.72
CA ASN A 150 -13.00 -10.19 18.95
C ASN A 150 -14.09 -10.25 20.02
N SER A 151 -15.36 -10.20 19.63
CA SER A 151 -16.50 -10.30 20.55
C SER A 151 -16.58 -11.65 21.26
N VAL A 152 -16.06 -12.72 20.64
CA VAL A 152 -16.09 -14.08 21.21
C VAL A 152 -14.78 -14.53 21.84
N LYS A 153 -13.70 -13.74 21.70
CA LYS A 153 -12.33 -14.08 22.12
C LYS A 153 -12.23 -14.61 23.55
N VAL A 154 -12.87 -13.94 24.50
CA VAL A 154 -12.84 -14.33 25.93
C VAL A 154 -13.50 -15.69 26.15
N GLN A 155 -14.65 -15.93 25.51
CA GLN A 155 -15.37 -17.20 25.66
C GLN A 155 -14.63 -18.35 24.97
N VAL A 156 -14.03 -18.09 23.81
CA VAL A 156 -13.17 -19.05 23.11
C VAL A 156 -12.00 -19.45 24.00
N LEU A 157 -11.29 -18.50 24.61
CA LEU A 157 -10.17 -18.79 25.51
C LEU A 157 -10.59 -19.62 26.75
N GLN A 158 -11.78 -19.39 27.29
CA GLN A 158 -12.31 -20.17 28.42
C GLN A 158 -12.69 -21.61 28.04
N LEU A 159 -13.06 -21.85 26.79
CA LEU A 159 -13.48 -23.16 26.30
C LEU A 159 -12.32 -23.99 25.75
N LEU A 160 -11.19 -23.36 25.42
CA LEU A 160 -10.02 -24.04 24.88
C LEU A 160 -9.20 -24.75 25.97
N PRO A 161 -8.54 -25.87 25.63
CA PRO A 161 -7.50 -26.46 26.48
C PRO A 161 -6.38 -25.46 26.78
N ARG A 162 -5.77 -25.55 27.97
CA ARG A 162 -4.72 -24.59 28.41
C ARG A 162 -3.51 -24.53 27.47
N ASN A 163 -3.17 -25.64 26.84
CA ASN A 163 -2.07 -25.73 25.86
C ASN A 163 -2.37 -25.05 24.51
N CYS A 164 -3.63 -24.68 24.26
CA CYS A 164 -4.05 -24.00 23.03
C CYS A 164 -4.16 -22.47 23.18
N SER A 165 -3.92 -21.92 24.38
CA SER A 165 -4.04 -20.48 24.66
C SER A 165 -3.12 -19.65 23.77
N GLU A 166 -1.84 -20.03 23.67
CA GLU A 166 -0.84 -19.34 22.83
C GLU A 166 -1.19 -19.37 21.34
N VAL A 167 -1.75 -20.49 20.87
CA VAL A 167 -2.21 -20.65 19.48
C VAL A 167 -3.37 -19.69 19.21
N CYS A 168 -4.32 -19.60 20.13
CA CYS A 168 -5.42 -18.66 20.06
C CYS A 168 -4.91 -17.21 20.03
N HIS A 169 -4.05 -16.82 20.97
CA HIS A 169 -3.47 -15.48 20.99
C HIS A 169 -2.73 -15.13 19.70
N SER A 170 -1.91 -16.06 19.19
CA SER A 170 -1.17 -15.90 17.94
C SER A 170 -2.10 -15.69 16.75
N PHE A 171 -3.21 -16.44 16.67
CA PHE A 171 -4.21 -16.27 15.61
C PHE A 171 -4.81 -14.84 15.61
N TYR A 172 -5.21 -14.33 16.78
CA TYR A 172 -5.75 -12.97 16.86
C TYR A 172 -4.71 -11.93 16.44
N GLU A 173 -3.48 -12.03 16.97
CA GLU A 173 -2.43 -11.05 16.68
C GLU A 173 -1.98 -11.06 15.20
N GLN A 174 -1.96 -12.24 14.58
CA GLN A 174 -1.47 -12.41 13.22
C GLN A 174 -2.54 -12.16 12.15
N TYR A 175 -3.82 -12.42 12.44
CA TYR A 175 -4.86 -12.41 11.41
C TYR A 175 -6.04 -11.49 11.72
N VAL A 176 -6.45 -11.37 12.99
CA VAL A 176 -7.60 -10.53 13.36
C VAL A 176 -7.19 -9.07 13.54
N ASP A 177 -6.13 -8.84 14.32
CA ASP A 177 -5.68 -7.50 14.71
C ASP A 177 -5.03 -6.73 13.53
N ILE A 178 -4.68 -7.43 12.44
CA ILE A 178 -4.09 -6.83 11.23
C ILE A 178 -5.13 -6.28 10.25
N VAL A 179 -6.43 -6.50 10.45
CA VAL A 179 -7.48 -6.09 9.49
C VAL A 179 -7.47 -4.58 9.17
N PRO A 180 -7.30 -3.66 10.14
CA PRO A 180 -7.17 -2.24 9.84
C PRO A 180 -5.99 -1.94 8.90
N ARG A 181 -4.86 -2.64 9.10
CA ARG A 181 -3.69 -2.48 8.24
C ARG A 181 -3.93 -3.00 6.83
N VAL A 182 -4.63 -4.13 6.70
CA VAL A 182 -5.03 -4.71 5.40
C VAL A 182 -5.93 -3.74 4.63
N ARG A 183 -6.87 -3.10 5.33
CA ARG A 183 -7.72 -2.05 4.77
C ARG A 183 -6.91 -0.88 4.23
N ASP A 184 -5.97 -0.36 5.01
CA ASP A 184 -5.11 0.74 4.59
C ASP A 184 -4.34 0.39 3.31
N VAL A 185 -3.76 -0.81 3.24
CA VAL A 185 -3.01 -1.27 2.05
C VAL A 185 -3.91 -1.35 0.82
N ILE A 186 -5.10 -1.95 0.93
CA ILE A 186 -6.03 -2.08 -0.20
C ILE A 186 -6.50 -0.71 -0.70
N MET A 187 -6.82 0.20 0.22
CA MET A 187 -7.28 1.56 -0.09
C MET A 187 -6.15 2.46 -0.62
N GLU A 188 -4.93 2.28 -0.13
CA GLU A 188 -3.74 2.96 -0.63
C GLU A 188 -3.42 2.51 -2.06
N THR A 189 -3.41 1.21 -2.34
CA THR A 189 -3.12 0.67 -3.68
C THR A 189 -4.08 1.18 -4.75
N ILE A 190 -5.37 1.35 -4.43
CA ILE A 190 -6.33 1.89 -5.40
C ILE A 190 -6.19 3.40 -5.58
N SER A 191 -5.81 4.14 -4.54
CA SER A 191 -5.65 5.60 -4.60
C SER A 191 -4.60 6.04 -5.63
N GLU A 192 -3.56 5.22 -5.86
CA GLU A 192 -2.54 5.46 -6.90
C GLU A 192 -3.12 5.60 -8.32
N ARG A 193 -4.35 5.14 -8.55
CA ARG A 193 -5.01 5.15 -9.87
C ARG A 193 -6.01 6.28 -10.06
N PHE A 194 -6.35 6.98 -8.98
CA PHE A 194 -7.36 8.04 -9.02
C PHE A 194 -6.86 9.32 -9.67
N VAL A 195 -5.55 9.56 -9.65
CA VAL A 195 -4.91 10.74 -10.24
C VAL A 195 -3.84 10.31 -11.23
N ASN A 196 -3.84 10.89 -12.42
CA ASN A 196 -2.77 10.67 -13.39
C ASN A 196 -1.65 11.71 -13.21
N VAL A 197 -0.72 11.42 -12.30
CA VAL A 197 0.47 12.26 -12.05
C VAL A 197 1.77 11.63 -12.55
N SER A 198 1.67 10.51 -13.28
CA SER A 198 2.83 9.73 -13.74
C SER A 198 3.74 10.46 -14.73
N ASP A 199 3.18 11.40 -15.50
CA ASP A 199 3.90 12.22 -16.48
C ASP A 199 4.33 13.59 -15.93
N LEU A 200 4.00 13.89 -14.68
CA LEU A 200 4.29 15.16 -14.01
C LEU A 200 5.81 15.44 -13.96
N PRO A 201 6.68 14.47 -13.59
CA PRO A 201 8.11 14.72 -13.57
C PRO A 201 8.67 15.15 -14.94
N GLN A 202 8.21 14.52 -16.03
CA GLN A 202 8.65 14.88 -17.38
C GLN A 202 8.10 16.24 -17.82
N LYS A 203 6.88 16.62 -17.39
CA LYS A 203 6.33 17.96 -17.62
C LYS A 203 7.17 19.03 -16.94
N ILE A 204 7.56 18.81 -15.69
CA ILE A 204 8.42 19.71 -14.91
C ILE A 204 9.82 19.82 -15.53
N GLU A 205 10.43 18.69 -15.89
CA GLU A 205 11.79 18.63 -16.45
C GLU A 205 11.94 19.43 -17.75
N LYS A 206 10.89 19.47 -18.59
CA LYS A 206 10.89 20.17 -19.88
C LYS A 206 10.82 21.70 -19.78
N LEU A 207 10.47 22.23 -18.61
CA LEU A 207 10.38 23.68 -18.41
C LEU A 207 11.77 24.32 -18.28
N LYS A 208 11.85 25.62 -18.58
CA LYS A 208 13.09 26.38 -18.42
C LYS A 208 13.19 26.92 -17.00
N TRP A 209 14.08 26.34 -16.20
CA TRP A 209 14.31 26.75 -14.80
C TRP A 209 15.53 27.69 -14.61
N ASN A 210 16.27 27.95 -15.67
CA ASN A 210 17.35 28.93 -15.70
C ASN A 210 16.87 30.22 -16.37
N VAL A 211 16.13 31.03 -15.60
CA VAL A 211 15.47 32.26 -16.06
C VAL A 211 16.09 33.46 -15.36
N THR A 212 16.10 34.61 -16.04
CA THR A 212 16.58 35.88 -15.48
C THR A 212 15.51 36.61 -14.70
N ASP A 213 14.25 36.45 -15.12
CA ASP A 213 13.08 37.12 -14.57
C ASP A 213 12.06 36.08 -14.11
N ILE A 214 11.39 36.39 -13.00
CA ILE A 214 10.30 35.57 -12.47
C ILE A 214 9.01 35.98 -13.19
N GLU A 215 8.32 35.01 -13.79
CA GLU A 215 6.97 35.24 -14.29
C GLU A 215 6.02 35.40 -13.10
N MET A 216 5.13 36.39 -13.10
CA MET A 216 4.19 36.63 -11.99
C MET A 216 3.10 35.55 -11.87
N GLN A 217 3.19 34.45 -12.61
CA GLN A 217 2.20 33.38 -12.69
C GLN A 217 2.88 32.03 -12.46
N HIS A 218 2.13 31.08 -11.91
CA HIS A 218 2.57 29.69 -11.77
C HIS A 218 2.58 28.96 -13.12
N ASN A 219 3.37 27.89 -13.21
CA ASN A 219 3.47 27.07 -14.40
C ASN A 219 2.17 26.30 -14.71
N GLN A 220 1.89 26.05 -16.00
CA GLN A 220 0.65 25.43 -16.47
C GLN A 220 0.37 24.01 -15.90
N TYR A 221 1.41 23.26 -15.52
CA TYR A 221 1.21 21.95 -14.90
C TYR A 221 0.45 22.06 -13.57
N VAL A 222 0.59 23.16 -12.83
CA VAL A 222 -0.14 23.40 -11.58
C VAL A 222 -1.64 23.53 -11.85
N ASN A 223 -2.04 24.19 -12.95
CA ASN A 223 -3.45 24.24 -13.37
C ASN A 223 -4.00 22.84 -13.64
N SER A 224 -3.21 22.00 -14.32
CA SER A 224 -3.61 20.61 -14.61
C SER A 224 -3.79 19.80 -13.32
N LEU A 225 -2.88 19.95 -12.35
CA LEU A 225 -2.99 19.32 -11.03
C LEU A 225 -4.22 19.81 -10.26
N MET A 226 -4.44 21.13 -10.20
CA MET A 226 -5.61 21.68 -9.51
C MET A 226 -6.92 21.11 -10.07
N GLU A 227 -7.02 20.99 -11.39
CA GLU A 227 -8.21 20.45 -12.04
C GLU A 227 -8.39 18.95 -11.78
N GLU A 228 -7.31 18.16 -11.86
CA GLU A 228 -7.32 16.73 -11.52
C GLU A 228 -7.86 16.49 -10.10
N PHE A 229 -7.38 17.27 -9.12
CA PHE A 229 -7.81 17.15 -7.73
C PHE A 229 -9.22 17.68 -7.47
N ARG A 230 -9.67 18.72 -8.20
CA ARG A 230 -11.07 19.18 -8.14
C ARG A 230 -12.01 18.09 -8.63
N MET A 231 -11.72 17.51 -9.80
CA MET A 231 -12.51 16.45 -10.40
C MET A 231 -12.54 15.20 -9.51
N LEU A 232 -11.39 14.83 -8.91
CA LEU A 232 -11.33 13.75 -7.94
C LEU A 232 -12.19 14.02 -6.70
N SER A 233 -12.10 15.23 -6.11
CA SER A 233 -12.87 15.56 -4.92
C SER A 233 -14.38 15.48 -5.16
N VAL A 234 -14.85 15.93 -6.33
CA VAL A 234 -16.25 15.79 -6.76
C VAL A 234 -16.65 14.33 -6.91
N LYS A 235 -15.84 13.51 -7.60
CA LYS A 235 -16.10 12.06 -7.76
C LYS A 235 -16.18 11.35 -6.42
N LEU A 236 -15.21 11.56 -5.53
CA LEU A 236 -15.23 10.96 -4.20
C LEU A 236 -16.41 11.45 -3.36
N GLN A 237 -16.81 12.71 -3.51
CA GLN A 237 -18.01 13.22 -2.84
C GLN A 237 -19.29 12.52 -3.31
N GLN A 238 -19.41 12.20 -4.61
CA GLN A 238 -20.53 11.42 -5.13
C GLN A 238 -20.57 10.00 -4.54
N VAL A 239 -19.41 9.35 -4.45
CA VAL A 239 -19.28 8.01 -3.84
C VAL A 239 -19.68 8.03 -2.36
N VAL A 240 -19.33 9.10 -1.61
CA VAL A 240 -19.81 9.31 -0.23
C VAL A 240 -21.33 9.47 -0.17
N LEU A 241 -21.92 10.26 -1.07
CA LEU A 241 -23.38 10.46 -1.11
C LEU A 241 -24.15 9.18 -1.45
N GLN A 242 -23.52 8.24 -2.17
CA GLN A 242 -24.07 6.91 -2.45
C GLN A 242 -23.91 5.92 -1.28
N GLY A 243 -23.24 6.33 -0.19
CA GLY A 243 -22.97 5.46 0.95
C GLY A 243 -21.94 4.36 0.66
N ILE A 244 -21.14 4.51 -0.41
CA ILE A 244 -20.11 3.53 -0.76
C ILE A 244 -18.88 3.68 0.14
N VAL A 245 -18.52 4.92 0.49
CA VAL A 245 -17.43 5.20 1.44
C VAL A 245 -17.87 6.26 2.45
N SER A 246 -17.30 6.21 3.65
CA SER A 246 -17.51 7.23 4.69
C SER A 246 -16.71 8.51 4.42
N ARG A 247 -17.03 9.60 5.14
CA ARG A 247 -16.26 10.86 5.04
C ARG A 247 -14.78 10.68 5.45
N PRO A 248 -14.46 9.98 6.56
CA PRO A 248 -13.07 9.68 6.90
C PRO A 248 -12.33 8.88 5.82
N GLU A 249 -13.00 7.93 5.16
CA GLU A 249 -12.41 7.17 4.05
C GLU A 249 -12.13 8.03 2.83
N LYS A 250 -13.05 8.95 2.48
CA LYS A 250 -12.80 9.95 1.45
C LYS A 250 -11.53 10.76 1.77
N ASP A 251 -11.42 11.25 3.00
CA ASP A 251 -10.29 12.07 3.42
C ASP A 251 -8.98 11.25 3.42
N PHE A 252 -9.03 9.97 3.78
CA PHE A 252 -7.91 9.04 3.67
C PHE A 252 -7.47 8.83 2.20
N LEU A 253 -8.40 8.49 1.31
CA LEU A 253 -8.11 8.27 -0.11
C LEU A 253 -7.52 9.52 -0.77
N LEU A 254 -8.10 10.68 -0.47
CA LEU A 254 -7.63 11.96 -0.98
C LEU A 254 -6.25 12.33 -0.41
N THR A 255 -5.99 12.06 0.87
CA THR A 255 -4.66 12.20 1.50
C THR A 255 -3.60 11.39 0.75
N LYS A 256 -3.90 10.14 0.41
CA LYS A 256 -2.96 9.28 -0.35
C LYS A 256 -2.69 9.81 -1.76
N CYS A 257 -3.70 10.32 -2.45
CA CYS A 257 -3.53 10.96 -3.76
C CYS A 257 -2.67 12.23 -3.65
N ILE A 258 -2.87 13.06 -2.63
CA ILE A 258 -2.07 14.27 -2.39
C ILE A 258 -0.61 13.90 -2.15
N CYS A 259 -0.34 12.90 -1.29
CA CYS A 259 1.01 12.39 -1.06
C CYS A 259 1.69 12.00 -2.37
N LEU A 260 1.00 11.22 -3.22
CA LEU A 260 1.55 10.80 -4.51
C LEU A 260 1.92 12.00 -5.41
N ALA A 261 1.05 13.01 -5.50
CA ALA A 261 1.33 14.21 -6.29
C ALA A 261 2.53 15.00 -5.74
N MET A 262 2.63 15.16 -4.42
CA MET A 262 3.77 15.83 -3.77
C MET A 262 5.09 15.09 -4.00
N ASP A 263 5.07 13.75 -3.95
CA ASP A 263 6.25 12.93 -4.25
C ASP A 263 6.68 13.09 -5.72
N GLN A 264 5.71 13.17 -6.65
CA GLN A 264 6.00 13.43 -8.06
C GLN A 264 6.53 14.86 -8.32
N LEU A 265 6.17 15.85 -7.49
CA LEU A 265 6.77 17.19 -7.56
C LEU A 265 8.26 17.15 -7.21
N VAL A 266 8.62 16.48 -6.10
CA VAL A 266 10.03 16.30 -5.72
C VAL A 266 10.81 15.53 -6.78
N GLU A 267 10.23 14.45 -7.31
CA GLU A 267 10.83 13.70 -8.42
C GLU A 267 11.05 14.60 -9.65
N GLY A 268 10.07 15.41 -10.03
CA GLY A 268 10.18 16.37 -11.14
C GLY A 268 11.27 17.41 -10.91
N TYR A 269 11.31 18.05 -9.75
CA TYR A 269 12.32 19.05 -9.43
C TYR A 269 13.73 18.46 -9.38
N SER A 270 13.88 17.22 -8.91
CA SER A 270 15.17 16.55 -8.87
C SER A 270 15.78 16.27 -10.24
N ARG A 271 14.98 16.21 -11.30
CA ARG A 271 15.46 15.96 -12.67
C ARG A 271 16.04 17.21 -13.33
N ILE A 272 15.82 18.37 -12.72
CA ILE A 272 16.32 19.65 -13.24
C ILE A 272 17.84 19.68 -13.08
N LYS A 273 18.54 19.90 -14.19
CA LYS A 273 20.03 19.90 -14.22
C LYS A 273 20.64 21.26 -13.92
N LYS A 274 19.91 22.34 -14.23
CA LYS A 274 20.34 23.73 -14.03
C LYS A 274 19.14 24.58 -13.64
N CYS A 275 19.20 25.21 -12.47
CA CYS A 275 18.17 26.12 -11.98
C CYS A 275 18.79 27.42 -11.43
N SER A 276 18.20 28.54 -11.81
CA SER A 276 18.52 29.88 -11.31
C SER A 276 17.84 30.14 -9.96
N ALA A 277 18.26 31.17 -9.22
CA ALA A 277 17.58 31.59 -7.99
C ALA A 277 16.11 31.98 -8.25
N GLN A 278 15.86 32.63 -9.38
CA GLN A 278 14.54 33.00 -9.88
C GLN A 278 13.71 31.76 -10.18
N GLY A 279 14.28 30.77 -10.88
CA GLY A 279 13.62 29.49 -11.15
C GLY A 279 13.26 28.71 -9.89
N ARG A 280 14.10 28.72 -8.85
CA ARG A 280 13.79 28.10 -7.54
C ARG A 280 12.66 28.85 -6.82
N THR A 281 12.61 30.18 -6.95
CA THR A 281 11.49 30.99 -6.45
C THR A 281 10.20 30.62 -7.19
N GLN A 282 10.27 30.39 -8.50
CA GLN A 282 9.16 29.89 -9.30
C GLN A 282 8.67 28.51 -8.83
N MET A 283 9.58 27.58 -8.48
CA MET A 283 9.18 26.28 -7.90
C MET A 283 8.38 26.47 -6.59
N SER A 284 8.84 27.39 -5.74
CA SER A 284 8.18 27.69 -4.47
C SER A 284 6.78 28.29 -4.70
N LEU A 285 6.66 29.20 -5.68
CA LEU A 285 5.38 29.78 -6.08
C LEU A 285 4.40 28.71 -6.58
N ASP A 286 4.86 27.82 -7.47
CA ASP A 286 4.05 26.73 -8.01
C ASP A 286 3.50 25.84 -6.90
N VAL A 287 4.36 25.42 -5.96
CA VAL A 287 3.96 24.61 -4.80
C VAL A 287 2.98 25.37 -3.90
N GLN A 288 3.23 26.64 -3.62
CA GLN A 288 2.36 27.46 -2.78
C GLN A 288 0.96 27.63 -3.38
N VAL A 289 0.87 27.86 -4.69
CA VAL A 289 -0.42 27.94 -5.40
C VAL A 289 -1.17 26.61 -5.31
N PHE A 290 -0.47 25.49 -5.57
CA PHE A 290 -1.09 24.17 -5.48
C PHE A 290 -1.57 23.84 -4.06
N VAL A 291 -0.74 24.07 -3.04
CA VAL A 291 -1.07 23.90 -1.63
C VAL A 291 -2.28 24.74 -1.22
N THR A 292 -2.37 25.98 -1.72
CA THR A 292 -3.51 26.86 -1.45
C THR A 292 -4.78 26.28 -2.07
N ALA A 293 -4.73 25.82 -3.32
CA ALA A 293 -5.87 25.16 -3.94
C ALA A 293 -6.28 23.87 -3.20
N LEU A 294 -5.34 23.07 -2.71
CA LEU A 294 -5.63 21.86 -1.93
C LEU A 294 -6.37 22.18 -0.61
N LYS A 295 -6.06 23.31 0.04
CA LYS A 295 -6.77 23.75 1.26
C LYS A 295 -8.24 24.03 1.04
N ASP A 296 -8.63 24.39 -0.19
CA ASP A 296 -10.02 24.61 -0.60
C ASP A 296 -10.68 23.32 -1.10
N ILE A 297 -9.94 22.51 -1.87
CA ILE A 297 -10.43 21.23 -2.42
C ILE A 297 -10.65 20.18 -1.31
N ALA A 298 -9.80 20.20 -0.28
CA ALA A 298 -9.75 19.24 0.81
C ALA A 298 -9.68 19.94 2.18
N PRO A 299 -10.73 20.66 2.60
CA PRO A 299 -10.69 21.52 3.78
C PRO A 299 -10.44 20.75 5.09
N ASN A 300 -10.81 19.46 5.15
CA ASN A 300 -10.63 18.60 6.32
C ASN A 300 -9.21 18.01 6.44
N ILE A 301 -8.37 18.14 5.42
CA ILE A 301 -7.02 17.57 5.40
C ILE A 301 -6.02 18.69 5.70
N ARG A 302 -5.75 18.90 6.99
CA ARG A 302 -4.81 19.92 7.47
C ARG A 302 -3.91 19.36 8.58
N PRO A 303 -2.57 19.57 8.52
CA PRO A 303 -1.82 20.25 7.46
C PRO A 303 -1.84 19.49 6.11
N VAL A 304 -1.46 20.17 5.01
CA VAL A 304 -1.40 19.52 3.69
C VAL A 304 -0.31 18.44 3.71
N PRO A 305 -0.64 17.17 3.40
CA PRO A 305 0.31 16.07 3.45
C PRO A 305 1.53 16.32 2.56
N ARG A 306 2.72 15.95 3.06
CA ARG A 306 4.01 16.08 2.35
C ARG A 306 4.38 17.48 1.87
N GLN A 307 3.69 18.54 2.30
CA GLN A 307 4.07 19.91 1.96
C GLN A 307 5.52 20.20 2.41
N GLU A 308 5.83 19.89 3.68
CA GLU A 308 7.16 20.12 4.24
C GLU A 308 8.26 19.35 3.49
N HIS A 309 7.97 18.13 3.04
CA HIS A 309 8.89 17.32 2.23
C HIS A 309 9.26 18.03 0.90
N VAL A 310 8.29 18.62 0.20
CA VAL A 310 8.58 19.39 -1.02
C VAL A 310 9.34 20.69 -0.70
N ASP A 311 8.89 21.41 0.34
CA ASP A 311 9.48 22.69 0.75
C ASP A 311 10.94 22.52 1.19
N MET A 312 11.26 21.46 1.93
CA MET A 312 12.62 21.14 2.36
C MET A 312 13.53 20.83 1.18
N TYR A 313 13.06 20.06 0.19
CA TYR A 313 13.83 19.78 -1.01
C TYR A 313 14.16 21.05 -1.79
N ILE A 314 13.19 21.95 -1.98
CA ILE A 314 13.42 23.23 -2.68
C ILE A 314 14.39 24.12 -1.88
N LYS A 315 14.24 24.18 -0.56
CA LYS A 315 15.16 24.94 0.32
C LYS A 315 16.58 24.39 0.29
N ALA A 316 16.77 23.09 0.05
CA ALA A 316 18.08 22.46 -0.02
C ALA A 316 18.99 23.08 -1.10
N TYR A 317 18.42 23.62 -2.19
CA TYR A 317 19.19 24.33 -3.22
C TYR A 317 19.92 25.58 -2.71
N TYR A 318 19.48 26.13 -1.57
CA TYR A 318 20.07 27.31 -0.92
C TYR A 318 20.99 26.94 0.24
N SER A 319 21.17 25.65 0.53
CA SER A 319 22.05 25.21 1.62
C SER A 319 23.51 25.61 1.33
N GLU A 320 24.15 26.25 2.32
CA GLU A 320 25.58 26.58 2.27
C GLU A 320 26.45 25.32 2.33
N ASN A 321 25.96 24.26 2.98
CA ASN A 321 26.63 22.97 3.09
C ASN A 321 25.70 21.82 2.63
N VAL A 322 25.58 21.69 1.31
CA VAL A 322 24.74 20.67 0.67
C VAL A 322 25.18 19.26 1.04
N LEU A 323 26.48 19.02 1.22
CA LEU A 323 27.00 17.70 1.61
C LEU A 323 26.46 17.28 2.98
N GLN A 324 26.49 18.17 3.97
CA GLN A 324 25.94 17.91 5.29
C GLN A 324 24.42 17.68 5.22
N TRP A 325 23.72 18.54 4.48
CA TRP A 325 22.27 18.41 4.29
C TRP A 325 21.89 17.05 3.69
N ILE A 326 22.61 16.58 2.67
CA ILE A 326 22.39 15.27 2.04
C ILE A 326 22.58 14.13 3.03
N LYS A 327 23.61 14.20 3.91
CA LYS A 327 23.85 13.16 4.93
C LYS A 327 22.74 13.11 5.98
N GLU A 328 22.23 14.27 6.39
CA GLU A 328 21.14 14.37 7.37
C GLU A 328 19.80 13.86 6.82
N HIS A 329 19.51 14.15 5.54
CA HIS A 329 18.23 13.83 4.91
C HIS A 329 18.32 12.59 3.99
N GLN A 330 19.34 11.75 4.19
CA GLN A 330 19.58 10.62 3.30
C GLN A 330 18.45 9.60 3.32
N ASP A 331 17.68 9.49 4.41
CA ASP A 331 16.56 8.53 4.54
C ASP A 331 15.24 9.08 3.99
N GLU A 332 15.12 10.40 3.84
CA GLU A 332 13.89 11.07 3.39
C GLU A 332 13.75 11.12 1.86
N TYR A 333 14.87 11.14 1.13
CA TYR A 333 14.89 11.29 -0.33
C TYR A 333 15.55 10.09 -1.01
N THR A 334 15.16 9.81 -2.25
CA THR A 334 15.81 8.74 -3.03
C THR A 334 17.23 9.14 -3.43
N GLY A 335 18.11 8.16 -3.65
CA GLY A 335 19.47 8.43 -4.12
C GLY A 335 19.51 9.22 -5.43
N LYS A 336 18.53 9.00 -6.32
CA LYS A 336 18.35 9.79 -7.55
C LYS A 336 18.01 11.25 -7.26
N GLN A 337 17.13 11.50 -6.29
CA GLN A 337 16.75 12.85 -5.90
C GLN A 337 17.91 13.62 -5.28
N LEU A 338 18.71 12.96 -4.44
CA LEU A 338 19.93 13.53 -3.85
C LEU A 338 21.00 13.81 -4.90
N LEU A 339 21.16 12.93 -5.89
CA LEU A 339 22.05 13.15 -7.04
C LEU A 339 21.61 14.34 -7.89
N GLY A 340 20.31 14.51 -8.09
CA GLY A 340 19.73 15.67 -8.78
C GLY A 340 20.09 17.00 -8.10
N LEU A 341 19.91 17.05 -6.78
CA LEU A 341 20.29 18.19 -5.95
C LEU A 341 21.79 18.49 -6.07
N ALA A 342 22.64 17.48 -5.87
CA ALA A 342 24.10 17.61 -5.96
C ALA A 342 24.57 18.09 -7.34
N THR A 343 23.93 17.59 -8.40
CA THR A 343 24.24 18.01 -9.78
C THR A 343 23.98 19.50 -9.98
N CYS A 344 22.82 19.99 -9.56
CA CYS A 344 22.47 21.41 -9.67
C CYS A 344 23.41 22.32 -8.87
N THR A 345 23.73 21.95 -7.63
CA THR A 345 24.51 22.80 -6.71
C THR A 345 26.01 22.78 -6.99
N SER A 346 26.53 21.67 -7.54
CA SER A 346 27.96 21.52 -7.87
C SER A 346 28.51 22.58 -8.82
N SER A 347 27.66 23.19 -9.64
CA SER A 347 28.04 24.23 -10.61
C SER A 347 28.69 25.47 -9.97
N ASN A 348 28.40 25.73 -8.70
CA ASN A 348 28.93 26.86 -7.93
C ASN A 348 30.07 26.46 -6.98
N MET A 349 30.49 25.19 -6.98
CA MET A 349 31.46 24.64 -6.03
C MET A 349 32.83 24.43 -6.67
N ASN A 350 33.89 24.39 -5.85
CA ASN A 350 35.22 24.05 -6.33
C ASN A 350 35.29 22.55 -6.70
N ARG A 351 36.30 22.17 -7.49
CA ARG A 351 36.45 20.81 -8.02
C ARG A 351 36.66 19.75 -6.92
N ARG A 352 37.23 20.11 -5.76
CA ARG A 352 37.48 19.17 -4.66
C ARG A 352 36.17 18.85 -3.94
N ASP A 353 35.43 19.88 -3.55
CA ASP A 353 34.18 19.77 -2.79
C ASP A 353 33.10 19.09 -3.66
N SER A 354 33.06 19.39 -4.96
CA SER A 354 32.18 18.70 -5.90
C SER A 354 32.49 17.20 -5.98
N LYS A 355 33.78 16.80 -6.03
CA LYS A 355 34.16 15.38 -6.02
C LYS A 355 33.76 14.68 -4.73
N GLU A 356 33.93 15.34 -3.59
CA GLU A 356 33.53 14.81 -2.28
C GLU A 356 32.00 14.63 -2.19
N LEU A 357 31.25 15.62 -2.69
CA LEU A 357 29.79 15.59 -2.76
C LEU A 357 29.28 14.38 -3.57
N PHE A 358 29.78 14.19 -4.79
CA PHE A 358 29.36 13.06 -5.62
C PHE A 358 29.76 11.71 -5.00
N LYS A 359 30.96 11.62 -4.41
CA LYS A 359 31.39 10.40 -3.71
C LYS A 359 30.43 10.02 -2.58
N ALA A 360 30.02 10.99 -1.77
CA ALA A 360 29.07 10.74 -0.67
C ALA A 360 27.69 10.29 -1.19
N VAL A 361 27.18 10.91 -2.27
CA VAL A 361 25.92 10.50 -2.90
C VAL A 361 26.01 9.08 -3.46
N ASP A 362 27.12 8.71 -4.10
CA ASP A 362 27.35 7.36 -4.63
C ASP A 362 27.37 6.32 -3.50
N GLU A 363 28.03 6.62 -2.37
CA GLU A 363 28.04 5.76 -1.18
C GLU A 363 26.62 5.55 -0.62
N ILE A 364 25.81 6.62 -0.53
CA ILE A 364 24.40 6.54 -0.11
C ILE A 364 23.59 5.70 -1.10
N CYS A 365 23.75 5.93 -2.40
CA CYS A 365 23.07 5.16 -3.44
C CYS A 365 23.43 3.68 -3.39
N ALA A 366 24.69 3.34 -3.09
CA ALA A 366 25.14 1.96 -2.93
C ALA A 366 24.49 1.31 -1.71
N LYS A 367 24.43 2.02 -0.57
CA LYS A 367 23.76 1.53 0.65
C LYS A 367 22.27 1.26 0.45
N LYS A 368 21.57 2.05 -0.35
CA LYS A 368 20.13 1.87 -0.62
C LYS A 368 19.78 0.76 -1.62
N LYS A 369 20.77 0.25 -2.37
CA LYS A 369 20.60 -0.87 -3.31
C LYS A 369 20.79 -2.24 -2.66
N ASN A 370 21.48 -2.26 -1.52
CA ASN A 370 21.61 -3.42 -0.64
C ASN A 370 20.52 -3.35 0.44
#